data_AF-A0A1A9A5T8-F1
#
_entry.id   AF-A0A1A9A5T8-F1
#
_cell.length_a   1.000
_cell.length_b   1.000
_cell.length_c   1.000
_cell.angle_alpha   90.00
_cell.angle_beta   90.00
_cell.angle_gamma   90.00
#
_symmetry.space_group_name_H-M   'P 1'
#
loop_
_entity.id
_entity.type
_entity.pdbx_description
1 polymer ?
#
loop_
_entity_poly.entity_id
_entity_poly.type
_entity_poly.pdbx_seq_one_letter_code
_entity_poly.pdbx_strand_id
1 'polypeptide(L)'
;MTDTELRTSGTSAPPGAWAVLLPAERYQAERLVHHDTLELTGPDGVARPRPGDPVAVLVDGPLRLVALGRVAAATGETREDPDDPQSAAGPGALVVTYTRWVLDEPAPVDGLTLDGPVTGLDPALWRELAARLGPPPARRSWLVSLDLPIEAASPAEAVRLFWSYVQELGPRELPAFVSPSGDELAMQAFVLGAEANQDPEEDD
;
A
#
# COMPACT_ATOMS: atom_id res chain seq x y z
N MET A 1 38.27 -7.26 -49.40
CA MET A 1 36.95 -6.69 -49.09
C MET A 1 36.41 -7.53 -47.95
N THR A 2 36.72 -7.10 -46.73
CA THR A 2 36.39 -7.83 -45.49
C THR A 2 35.24 -7.05 -44.88
N ASP A 3 34.07 -7.67 -44.88
CA ASP A 3 32.84 -7.11 -44.33
C ASP A 3 32.88 -7.29 -42.81
N THR A 4 32.96 -6.17 -42.09
CA THR A 4 32.94 -6.14 -40.63
C THR A 4 31.49 -6.07 -40.19
N GLU A 5 30.94 -7.20 -39.75
CA GLU A 5 29.63 -7.25 -39.08
C GLU A 5 29.69 -6.45 -37.78
N LEU A 6 29.03 -5.28 -37.78
CA LEU A 6 28.75 -4.52 -36.57
C LEU A 6 27.76 -5.31 -35.71
N ARG A 7 28.28 -5.93 -34.64
CA ARG A 7 27.48 -6.36 -33.49
C ARG A 7 26.91 -5.12 -32.80
N THR A 8 25.63 -4.87 -32.96
CA THR A 8 24.86 -3.97 -32.10
C THR A 8 24.64 -4.64 -30.74
N SER A 9 25.52 -4.35 -29.79
CA SER A 9 25.21 -4.52 -28.37
C SER A 9 24.08 -3.56 -28.01
N GLY A 10 22.87 -4.08 -27.89
CA GLY A 10 21.72 -3.31 -27.40
C GLY A 10 21.91 -2.97 -25.93
N THR A 11 22.37 -1.76 -25.64
CA THR A 11 22.28 -1.18 -24.30
C THR A 11 20.80 -0.94 -24.03
N SER A 12 20.16 -1.83 -23.27
CA SER A 12 18.77 -1.65 -22.83
C SER A 12 18.69 -0.35 -22.03
N ALA A 13 17.80 0.55 -22.43
CA ALA A 13 17.56 1.80 -21.71
C ALA A 13 17.08 1.45 -20.28
N PRO A 14 17.43 2.24 -19.26
CA PRO A 14 16.94 1.99 -17.91
C PRO A 14 15.40 2.00 -17.93
N PRO A 15 14.76 1.12 -17.14
CA PRO A 15 13.31 1.03 -17.12
C PRO A 15 12.72 2.36 -16.67
N GLY A 16 11.79 2.90 -17.45
CA GLY A 16 11.10 4.15 -17.13
C GLY A 16 9.88 3.98 -16.21
N ALA A 17 9.69 2.78 -15.67
CA ALA A 17 8.64 2.39 -14.74
C ALA A 17 9.09 1.19 -13.89
N TRP A 18 8.41 0.95 -12.77
CA TRP A 18 8.81 -0.09 -11.81
C TRP A 18 7.61 -0.86 -11.27
N ALA A 19 7.84 -2.14 -10.99
CA ALA A 19 6.96 -2.98 -10.20
C ALA A 19 7.59 -3.20 -8.82
N VAL A 20 6.76 -3.08 -7.79
CA VAL A 20 7.13 -3.30 -6.39
C VAL A 20 6.29 -4.43 -5.85
N LEU A 21 6.93 -5.46 -5.30
CA LEU A 21 6.24 -6.56 -4.64
C LEU A 21 6.06 -6.24 -3.15
N LEU A 22 4.82 -6.09 -2.73
CA LEU A 22 4.42 -5.83 -1.35
C LEU A 22 4.30 -7.16 -0.59
N PRO A 23 5.04 -7.35 0.51
CA PRO A 23 4.89 -8.53 1.36
C PRO A 23 3.46 -8.68 1.88
N ALA A 24 3.01 -9.93 2.06
CA ALA A 24 1.63 -10.22 2.46
C ALA A 24 1.27 -9.55 3.80
N GLU A 25 2.16 -9.55 4.80
CA GLU A 25 1.89 -8.91 6.08
C GLU A 25 1.75 -7.39 5.93
N ARG A 26 2.58 -6.78 5.07
CA ARG A 26 2.48 -5.34 4.79
C ARG A 26 1.19 -5.02 4.06
N TYR A 27 0.79 -5.84 3.09
CA TYR A 27 -0.48 -5.66 2.39
C TYR A 27 -1.68 -5.71 3.35
N GLN A 28 -1.71 -6.66 4.29
CA GLN A 28 -2.76 -6.69 5.31
C GLN A 28 -2.74 -5.44 6.19
N ALA A 29 -1.57 -4.89 6.52
CA ALA A 29 -1.50 -3.63 7.26
C ALA A 29 -2.03 -2.43 6.46
N GLU A 30 -1.72 -2.32 5.16
CA GLU A 30 -2.22 -1.26 4.28
C GLU A 30 -3.75 -1.30 4.14
N ARG A 31 -4.36 -2.49 4.19
CA ARG A 31 -5.83 -2.63 4.18
C ARG A 31 -6.50 -2.12 5.45
N LEU A 32 -5.78 -2.12 6.57
CA LEU A 32 -6.32 -1.72 7.88
C LEU A 32 -6.14 -0.24 8.16
N VAL A 33 -5.04 0.35 7.70
CA VAL A 33 -4.66 1.72 8.01
C VAL A 33 -4.27 2.44 6.73
N HIS A 34 -4.88 3.61 6.52
CA HIS A 34 -4.55 4.51 5.41
C HIS A 34 -3.12 5.05 5.58
N HIS A 35 -2.22 4.76 4.63
CA HIS A 35 -0.92 5.40 4.52
C HIS A 35 -0.77 6.07 3.16
N ASP A 36 -0.42 7.35 3.11
CA ASP A 36 -0.16 8.05 1.83
C ASP A 36 1.14 7.59 1.15
N THR A 37 2.03 6.94 1.89
CA THR A 37 3.34 6.48 1.44
C THR A 37 3.62 5.04 1.84
N LEU A 38 4.31 4.33 0.95
CA LEU A 38 4.91 3.03 1.21
C LEU A 38 6.42 3.17 1.30
N GLU A 39 7.01 2.74 2.42
CA GLU A 39 8.45 2.69 2.60
C GLU A 39 8.93 1.24 2.52
N LEU A 40 9.98 1.00 1.72
CA LEU A 40 10.61 -0.30 1.55
C LEU A 40 12.09 -0.17 1.86
N THR A 41 12.53 -0.84 2.92
CA THR A 41 13.94 -0.89 3.32
C THR A 41 14.70 -1.87 2.44
N GLY A 42 15.90 -1.49 2.00
CA GLY A 42 16.87 -2.42 1.41
C GLY A 42 16.44 -3.16 0.15
N PRO A 43 15.85 -2.52 -0.89
CA PRO A 43 15.77 -3.18 -2.18
C PRO A 43 17.19 -3.33 -2.76
N ASP A 44 17.80 -4.49 -2.53
CA ASP A 44 19.06 -4.88 -3.14
C ASP A 44 18.83 -5.22 -4.61
N GLY A 45 19.06 -4.23 -5.47
CA GLY A 45 18.91 -4.35 -6.92
C GLY A 45 20.00 -3.58 -7.66
N VAL A 46 20.43 -4.12 -8.80
CA VAL A 46 21.46 -3.51 -9.66
C VAL A 46 20.99 -2.18 -10.25
N ALA A 47 19.67 -2.01 -10.41
CA ALA A 47 19.04 -0.78 -10.88
C ALA A 47 18.06 -0.26 -9.82
N ARG A 48 18.15 1.04 -9.50
CA ARG A 48 17.26 1.70 -8.54
C ARG A 48 16.28 2.65 -9.23
N PRO A 49 15.01 2.67 -8.81
CA PRO A 49 14.05 3.69 -9.23
C PRO A 49 14.55 5.10 -8.92
N ARG A 50 14.27 6.04 -9.82
CA ARG A 50 14.57 7.47 -9.62
C ARG A 50 13.34 8.19 -9.08
N PRO A 51 13.52 9.29 -8.31
CA PRO A 51 12.42 10.14 -7.90
C PRO A 51 11.54 10.54 -9.09
N GLY A 52 10.23 10.40 -8.93
CA GLY A 52 9.21 10.66 -9.96
C GLY A 52 8.87 9.46 -10.84
N ASP A 53 9.69 8.40 -10.84
CA ASP A 53 9.42 7.22 -11.65
C ASP A 53 8.07 6.58 -11.25
N PRO A 54 7.26 6.16 -12.23
CA PRO A 54 5.98 5.51 -11.97
C PRO A 54 6.17 4.11 -11.39
N VAL A 55 5.34 3.77 -10.40
CA VAL A 55 5.38 2.49 -9.69
C VAL A 55 4.03 1.80 -9.76
N ALA A 56 4.04 0.50 -10.04
CA ALA A 56 2.93 -0.42 -9.80
C ALA A 56 3.24 -1.26 -8.56
N VAL A 57 2.36 -1.24 -7.56
CA VAL A 57 2.52 -2.03 -6.33
C VAL A 57 1.66 -3.28 -6.46
N LEU A 58 2.30 -4.43 -6.30
CA LEU A 58 1.76 -5.75 -6.53
C LEU A 58 1.79 -6.57 -5.25
N VAL A 59 0.91 -7.55 -5.14
CA VAL A 59 0.99 -8.63 -4.16
C VAL A 59 1.06 -9.96 -4.89
N ASP A 60 1.71 -10.96 -4.28
CA ASP A 60 1.84 -12.30 -4.83
C ASP A 60 0.67 -13.23 -4.42
N GLY A 61 0.59 -14.39 -5.07
CA GLY A 61 -0.28 -15.50 -4.72
C GLY A 61 -1.73 -15.39 -5.19
N PRO A 62 -2.06 -15.29 -6.49
CA PRO A 62 -1.26 -14.93 -7.68
C PRO A 62 -1.00 -13.42 -7.79
N LEU A 63 -0.24 -12.97 -8.80
CA LEU A 63 0.02 -11.54 -8.98
C LEU A 63 -1.26 -10.71 -9.14
N ARG A 64 -1.37 -9.70 -8.28
CA ARG A 64 -2.45 -8.71 -8.28
C ARG A 64 -1.90 -7.31 -8.12
N LEU A 65 -2.47 -6.35 -8.84
CA LEU A 65 -2.21 -4.92 -8.70
C LEU A 65 -3.08 -4.34 -7.59
N VAL A 66 -2.44 -3.78 -6.58
CA VAL A 66 -3.12 -3.22 -5.39
C VAL A 66 -3.02 -1.70 -5.32
N ALA A 67 -2.00 -1.11 -5.94
CA ALA A 67 -1.84 0.34 -5.97
C ALA A 67 -0.96 0.83 -7.13
N LEU A 68 -1.07 2.11 -7.42
CA LEU A 68 -0.15 2.88 -8.25
C LEU A 68 0.47 3.99 -7.42
N GLY A 69 1.69 4.37 -7.77
CA GLY A 69 2.40 5.44 -7.09
C GLY A 69 3.52 6.04 -7.91
N ARG A 70 4.29 6.88 -7.26
CA ARG A 70 5.54 7.45 -7.77
C ARG A 70 6.60 7.38 -6.71
N VAL A 71 7.83 7.16 -7.12
CA VAL A 71 8.98 7.23 -6.23
C VAL A 71 9.08 8.66 -5.68
N ALA A 72 9.09 8.81 -4.36
CA ALA A 72 9.34 10.09 -3.71
C ALA A 72 10.83 10.46 -3.80
N ALA A 73 11.14 11.74 -3.68
CA ALA A 73 12.52 12.14 -3.45
C ALA A 73 12.98 11.59 -2.09
N ALA A 74 14.18 11.02 -2.01
CA ALA A 74 14.74 10.54 -0.75
C ALA A 74 14.75 11.69 0.27
N THR A 75 14.06 11.50 1.39
CA THR A 75 13.91 12.53 2.43
C THR A 75 15.10 12.59 3.39
N GLY A 76 16.09 11.71 3.24
CA GLY A 76 17.37 11.75 3.94
C GLY A 76 18.23 10.54 3.58
N GLU A 77 19.53 10.76 3.38
CA GLU A 77 20.50 9.65 3.36
C GLU A 77 20.61 9.12 4.78
N THR A 78 20.10 7.92 5.05
CA THR A 78 20.41 7.24 6.31
C THR A 78 21.87 6.81 6.25
N ARG A 79 22.74 7.58 6.88
CA ARG A 79 24.16 7.26 6.99
C ARG A 79 24.35 6.17 8.03
N GLU A 80 25.24 5.20 7.76
CA GLU A 80 25.51 4.12 8.72
C GLU A 80 26.01 4.66 10.07
N ASP A 81 26.73 5.79 10.05
CA ASP A 81 27.05 6.59 11.22
C ASP A 81 26.62 8.05 10.97
N PRO A 82 25.64 8.59 11.73
CA PRO A 82 25.20 9.97 11.59
C PRO A 82 26.26 11.00 12.01
N ASP A 83 27.26 10.63 12.80
CA ASP A 83 28.32 11.52 13.29
C ASP A 83 29.58 11.53 12.41
N ASP A 84 29.72 10.58 11.47
CA ASP A 84 30.83 10.51 10.52
C ASP A 84 30.41 11.01 9.12
N PRO A 85 30.85 12.21 8.68
CA PRO A 85 30.53 12.77 7.37
C PRO A 85 31.16 12.01 6.19
N GLN A 86 31.94 10.95 6.43
CA GLN A 86 32.54 10.08 5.42
C GLN A 86 31.91 8.68 5.38
N SER A 87 31.04 8.34 6.33
CA SER A 87 30.39 7.03 6.37
C SER A 87 29.57 6.76 5.12
N ALA A 88 29.49 5.50 4.72
CA ALA A 88 28.68 5.11 3.58
C ALA A 88 27.22 5.49 3.84
N ALA A 89 26.57 6.07 2.84
CA ALA A 89 25.11 6.11 2.85
C ALA A 89 24.65 4.65 2.82
N GLY A 90 23.89 4.22 3.82
CA GLY A 90 23.27 2.90 3.81
C GLY A 90 22.35 2.75 2.59
N PRO A 91 21.87 1.53 2.29
CA PRO A 91 20.89 1.36 1.23
C PRO A 91 19.63 2.17 1.57
N GLY A 92 19.52 3.35 0.95
CA GLY A 92 18.41 4.27 1.19
C GLY A 92 17.06 3.59 0.96
N ALA A 93 16.10 3.87 1.85
CA ALA A 93 14.75 3.34 1.73
C ALA A 93 14.12 3.83 0.41
N LEU A 94 13.43 2.93 -0.29
CA LEU A 94 12.58 3.29 -1.41
C LEU A 94 11.24 3.76 -0.84
N VAL A 95 10.90 5.02 -1.09
CA VAL A 95 9.62 5.60 -0.68
C VAL A 95 8.75 5.78 -1.92
N VAL A 96 7.53 5.26 -1.89
CA VAL A 96 6.54 5.39 -2.95
C VAL A 96 5.37 6.20 -2.41
N THR A 97 5.13 7.39 -2.96
CA THR A 97 3.89 8.14 -2.72
C THR A 97 2.80 7.54 -3.58
N TYR A 98 1.73 7.13 -2.93
CA TYR A 98 0.62 6.54 -3.65
C TYR A 98 -0.17 7.60 -4.42
N THR A 99 -0.58 7.24 -5.63
CA THR A 99 -1.49 8.04 -6.45
C THR A 99 -2.85 7.39 -6.56
N ARG A 100 -2.94 6.08 -6.37
CA ARG A 100 -4.18 5.33 -6.42
C ARG A 100 -4.12 3.97 -5.75
N TRP A 101 -5.23 3.55 -5.14
CA TRP A 101 -5.40 2.24 -4.50
C TRP A 101 -6.60 1.46 -5.02
N VAL A 102 -6.47 0.14 -4.94
CA VAL A 102 -7.53 -0.88 -5.09
C VAL A 102 -7.23 -2.02 -4.11
N LEU A 103 -7.09 -1.68 -2.83
CA LEU A 103 -6.65 -2.63 -1.81
C LEU A 103 -7.69 -3.72 -1.53
N ASP A 104 -8.98 -3.43 -1.66
CA ASP A 104 -10.06 -4.36 -1.34
C ASP A 104 -10.47 -5.24 -2.54
N GLU A 105 -10.30 -4.74 -3.76
CA GLU A 105 -10.53 -5.48 -5.01
C GLU A 105 -9.30 -5.39 -5.93
N PRO A 106 -8.22 -6.12 -5.62
CA PRO A 106 -6.99 -6.09 -6.41
C PRO A 106 -7.19 -6.59 -7.84
N ALA A 107 -6.64 -5.88 -8.82
CA ALA A 107 -6.79 -6.24 -10.23
C ALA A 107 -5.82 -7.38 -10.63
N PRO A 108 -6.24 -8.39 -11.41
CA PRO A 108 -5.36 -9.44 -11.90
C PRO A 108 -4.24 -8.90 -12.80
N VAL A 109 -3.04 -9.48 -12.63
CA VAL A 109 -1.87 -9.22 -13.48
C VAL A 109 -1.38 -10.54 -14.05
N ASP A 110 -1.56 -10.71 -15.35
CA ASP A 110 -1.13 -11.90 -16.08
C ASP A 110 0.17 -11.65 -16.85
N GLY A 111 1.03 -12.67 -16.94
CA GLY A 111 2.20 -12.66 -17.81
C GLY A 111 3.37 -11.75 -17.38
N LEU A 112 3.29 -11.13 -16.19
CA LEU A 112 4.40 -10.38 -15.61
C LEU A 112 5.31 -11.32 -14.79
N THR A 113 6.60 -11.29 -15.05
CA THR A 113 7.62 -11.95 -14.23
C THR A 113 8.33 -10.88 -13.40
N LEU A 114 8.53 -11.15 -12.11
CA LEU A 114 9.26 -10.28 -11.20
C LEU A 114 10.66 -10.86 -10.95
N ASP A 115 11.66 -10.00 -10.99
CA ASP A 115 13.07 -10.36 -10.75
C ASP A 115 13.48 -10.15 -9.27
N GLY A 116 12.53 -9.72 -8.43
CA GLY A 116 12.72 -9.47 -7.00
C GLY A 116 11.69 -8.49 -6.43
N PRO A 117 11.92 -7.99 -5.20
CA PRO A 117 11.03 -7.04 -4.53
C PRO A 117 10.80 -5.74 -5.30
N VAL A 118 11.78 -5.34 -6.12
CA VAL A 118 11.69 -4.20 -7.03
C VAL A 118 12.17 -4.66 -8.40
N THR A 119 11.30 -4.60 -9.40
CA THR A 119 11.56 -5.06 -10.76
C THR A 119 11.34 -3.92 -11.76
N GLY A 120 12.25 -3.77 -12.72
CA GLY A 120 12.08 -2.81 -13.81
C GLY A 120 10.89 -3.20 -14.70
N LEU A 121 10.05 -2.23 -15.04
CA LEU A 121 8.85 -2.45 -15.85
C LEU A 121 8.91 -1.66 -17.15
N ASP A 122 8.42 -2.24 -18.25
CA ASP A 122 8.20 -1.50 -19.48
C ASP A 122 7.15 -0.38 -19.23
N PRO A 123 7.44 0.89 -19.57
CA PRO A 123 6.48 1.98 -19.44
C PRO A 123 5.15 1.77 -20.19
N ALA A 124 5.13 0.96 -21.26
CA ALA A 124 3.90 0.56 -21.94
C ALA A 124 3.05 -0.36 -21.04
N LEU A 125 3.67 -1.38 -20.44
CA LEU A 125 2.99 -2.30 -19.53
C LEU A 125 2.48 -1.57 -18.28
N TRP A 126 3.25 -0.62 -17.73
CA TRP A 126 2.76 0.22 -16.63
C TRP A 126 1.51 1.01 -17.02
N ARG A 127 1.47 1.60 -18.22
CA ARG A 127 0.30 2.34 -18.70
C ARG A 127 -0.93 1.45 -18.87
N GLU A 128 -0.75 0.21 -19.32
CA GLU A 128 -1.84 -0.77 -19.40
C GLU A 128 -2.39 -1.12 -18.01
N LEU A 129 -1.51 -1.38 -17.03
CA LEU A 129 -1.91 -1.61 -15.64
C LEU A 129 -2.67 -0.40 -15.08
N ALA A 130 -2.17 0.81 -15.33
CA ALA A 130 -2.84 2.03 -14.90
C ALA A 130 -4.21 2.22 -15.55
N ALA A 131 -4.32 1.93 -16.85
CA ALA A 131 -5.57 2.00 -17.59
C ALA A 131 -6.61 0.98 -17.10
N ARG A 132 -6.19 -0.23 -16.69
CA ARG A 132 -7.09 -1.25 -16.12
C ARG A 132 -7.74 -0.79 -14.83
N LEU A 133 -7.02 -0.06 -13.98
CA LEU A 133 -7.65 0.51 -12.80
C LEU A 133 -8.66 1.59 -13.22
N GLY A 134 -8.39 2.40 -14.25
CA GLY A 134 -9.26 3.52 -14.70
C GLY A 134 -8.97 4.87 -13.99
N PRO A 135 -9.98 5.73 -13.76
CA PRO A 135 -9.87 6.87 -12.84
C PRO A 135 -10.22 6.49 -11.38
N PRO A 136 -9.77 7.24 -10.36
CA PRO A 136 -10.23 7.05 -8.98
C PRO A 136 -11.76 7.19 -8.87
N PRO A 137 -12.42 6.37 -8.04
CA PRO A 137 -13.85 6.49 -7.84
C PRO A 137 -14.20 7.83 -7.17
N ALA A 138 -15.43 8.30 -7.40
CA ALA A 138 -15.92 9.50 -6.74
C ALA A 138 -15.96 9.29 -5.22
N ARG A 139 -15.37 10.23 -4.48
CA ARG A 139 -15.41 10.21 -3.01
C ARG A 139 -16.83 10.45 -2.52
N ARG A 140 -17.22 9.69 -1.51
CA ARG A 140 -18.48 9.85 -0.78
C ARG A 140 -18.16 10.13 0.68
N SER A 141 -19.07 10.84 1.34
CA SER A 141 -18.99 11.06 2.78
C SER A 141 -19.59 9.88 3.52
N TRP A 142 -18.86 9.38 4.51
CA TRP A 142 -19.24 8.26 5.37
C TRP A 142 -19.29 8.73 6.81
N LEU A 143 -20.23 8.21 7.59
CA LEU A 143 -20.20 8.26 9.04
C LEU A 143 -19.57 6.97 9.54
N VAL A 144 -18.64 7.10 10.49
CA VAL A 144 -17.94 5.97 11.09
C VAL A 144 -18.01 6.12 12.61
N SER A 145 -18.57 5.14 13.31
CA SER A 145 -18.61 5.08 14.77
C SER A 145 -17.91 3.83 15.31
N LEU A 146 -17.44 3.93 16.55
CA LEU A 146 -17.01 2.81 17.38
C LEU A 146 -17.96 2.75 18.57
N ASP A 147 -18.71 1.67 18.70
CA ASP A 147 -19.70 1.50 19.76
C ASP A 147 -19.22 0.40 20.71
N LEU A 148 -18.79 0.81 21.91
CA LEU A 148 -18.25 -0.09 22.94
C LEU A 148 -19.14 -0.08 24.19
N PRO A 149 -19.64 -1.24 24.66
CA PRO A 149 -20.40 -1.32 25.89
C PRO A 149 -19.46 -1.14 27.09
N ILE A 150 -19.51 0.04 27.72
CA ILE A 150 -18.63 0.40 28.85
C ILE A 150 -19.45 0.60 30.12
N GLU A 151 -19.15 -0.20 31.13
CA GLU A 151 -19.67 -0.01 32.49
C GLU A 151 -18.71 0.87 33.30
N ALA A 152 -19.23 1.96 33.88
CA ALA A 152 -18.44 2.90 34.67
C ALA A 152 -19.29 3.60 35.73
N ALA A 153 -18.67 4.09 36.80
CA ALA A 153 -19.36 4.82 37.87
C ALA A 153 -19.74 6.25 37.45
N SER A 154 -19.17 6.78 36.37
CA SER A 154 -19.52 8.10 35.83
C SER A 154 -19.28 8.22 34.32
N PRO A 155 -19.93 9.20 33.63
CA PRO A 155 -19.67 9.45 32.21
C PRO A 155 -18.21 9.78 31.91
N ALA A 156 -17.53 10.54 32.78
CA ALA A 156 -16.13 10.89 32.58
C ALA A 156 -15.20 9.66 32.71
N GLU A 157 -15.57 8.69 33.53
CA GLU A 157 -14.85 7.42 33.63
C GLU A 157 -15.08 6.53 32.41
N ALA A 158 -16.32 6.45 31.92
CA ALA A 158 -16.63 5.74 30.68
C ALA A 158 -15.76 6.24 29.51
N VAL A 159 -15.58 7.56 29.37
CA VAL A 159 -14.71 8.14 28.33
C VAL A 159 -13.24 7.76 28.53
N ARG A 160 -12.75 7.68 29.77
CA ARG A 160 -11.37 7.24 30.03
C ARG A 160 -11.18 5.78 29.64
N LEU A 161 -12.11 4.91 30.04
CA LEU A 161 -12.09 3.49 29.68
C LEU A 161 -12.21 3.27 28.17
N PHE A 162 -13.05 4.06 27.49
CA PHE A 162 -13.16 4.05 26.03
C PHE A 162 -11.80 4.25 25.37
N TRP A 163 -11.07 5.31 25.75
CA TRP A 163 -9.75 5.59 25.19
C TRP A 163 -8.70 4.55 25.57
N SER A 164 -8.82 3.91 26.74
CA SER A 164 -7.99 2.76 27.09
C SER A 164 -8.25 1.60 26.13
N TYR A 165 -9.51 1.20 25.90
CA TYR A 165 -9.85 0.12 24.99
C TYR A 165 -9.44 0.41 23.54
N VAL A 166 -9.64 1.63 23.05
CA VAL A 166 -9.22 2.01 21.70
C VAL A 166 -7.69 1.86 21.53
N GLN A 167 -6.91 2.22 22.55
CA GLN A 167 -5.46 2.08 22.52
C GLN A 167 -5.00 0.61 22.64
N GLU A 168 -5.71 -0.20 23.41
CA GLU A 168 -5.36 -1.60 23.68
C GLU A 168 -5.78 -2.55 22.56
N LEU A 169 -6.99 -2.40 22.00
CA LEU A 169 -7.63 -3.39 21.14
C LEU A 169 -7.53 -3.07 19.63
N GLY A 170 -7.28 -1.81 19.24
CA GLY A 170 -6.94 -1.44 17.86
C GLY A 170 -7.93 -1.87 16.75
N PRO A 171 -7.59 -1.64 15.47
CA PRO A 171 -8.49 -1.89 14.33
C PRO A 171 -8.69 -3.38 13.99
N ARG A 172 -7.99 -4.29 14.68
CA ARG A 172 -8.12 -5.74 14.48
C ARG A 172 -9.21 -6.36 15.33
N GLU A 173 -9.50 -5.76 16.48
CA GLU A 173 -10.41 -6.32 17.47
C GLU A 173 -11.66 -5.44 17.66
N LEU A 174 -11.58 -4.16 17.31
CA LEU A 174 -12.70 -3.22 17.47
C LEU A 174 -13.57 -3.16 16.20
N PRO A 175 -14.89 -3.41 16.31
CA PRO A 175 -15.81 -3.23 15.19
C PRO A 175 -16.06 -1.74 14.94
N ALA A 176 -15.91 -1.32 13.68
CA ALA A 176 -16.30 0.00 13.22
C ALA A 176 -17.62 -0.10 12.47
N PHE A 177 -18.58 0.76 12.82
CA PHE A 177 -19.86 0.84 12.14
C PHE A 177 -19.80 1.95 11.10
N VAL A 178 -20.16 1.63 9.86
CA VAL A 178 -20.05 2.54 8.71
C VAL A 178 -21.41 2.72 8.07
N SER A 179 -21.80 3.96 7.80
CA SER A 179 -23.00 4.28 7.03
C SER A 179 -22.73 5.42 6.04
N PRO A 180 -23.40 5.47 4.88
CA PRO A 180 -23.36 6.64 4.01
C PRO A 180 -23.92 7.88 4.74
N SER A 181 -23.29 9.03 4.53
CA SER A 181 -23.86 10.28 5.05
C SER A 181 -25.20 10.55 4.36
N GLY A 182 -26.27 10.73 5.16
CA GLY A 182 -27.64 10.88 4.69
C GLY A 182 -28.45 9.58 4.60
N ASP A 183 -27.84 8.44 4.90
CA ASP A 183 -28.52 7.13 5.03
C ASP A 183 -27.96 6.36 6.23
N GLU A 184 -28.25 6.86 7.42
CA GLU A 184 -27.68 6.37 8.69
C GLU A 184 -28.27 5.01 9.11
N LEU A 185 -29.42 4.64 8.53
CA LEU A 185 -30.08 3.35 8.80
C LEU A 185 -29.41 2.19 8.06
N ALA A 186 -28.62 2.46 7.01
CA ALA A 186 -27.83 1.46 6.29
C ALA A 186 -26.50 1.13 7.00
N MET A 187 -26.52 1.12 8.34
CA MET A 187 -25.33 0.90 9.17
C MET A 187 -24.82 -0.53 9.02
N GLN A 188 -23.55 -0.67 8.67
CA GLN A 188 -22.88 -1.96 8.51
C GLN A 188 -21.64 -2.03 9.41
N ALA A 189 -21.43 -3.17 10.08
CA ALA A 189 -20.25 -3.39 10.89
C ALA A 189 -19.08 -3.88 10.03
N PHE A 190 -17.89 -3.35 10.32
CA PHE A 190 -16.63 -3.74 9.70
C PHE A 190 -15.62 -4.14 10.78
N VAL A 191 -15.01 -5.31 10.63
CA VAL A 191 -13.88 -5.77 11.42
C VAL A 191 -12.77 -6.14 10.45
N LEU A 192 -11.53 -5.73 10.71
CA LEU A 192 -10.39 -5.93 9.79
C LEU A 192 -10.60 -5.35 8.37
N GLY A 193 -11.40 -4.30 8.23
CA GLY A 193 -11.72 -3.72 6.92
C GLY A 193 -12.63 -4.60 6.04
N ALA A 194 -13.20 -5.67 6.60
CA ALA A 194 -14.19 -6.51 5.96
C ALA A 194 -15.53 -6.35 6.66
N GLU A 195 -16.62 -6.47 5.89
CA GLU A 195 -17.96 -6.54 6.44
C GLU A 195 -18.08 -7.73 7.39
N ALA A 196 -18.58 -7.47 8.59
CA ALA A 196 -18.80 -8.49 9.61
C ALA A 196 -20.29 -8.54 9.95
N ASN A 197 -20.93 -9.70 9.74
CA ASN A 197 -22.26 -9.92 10.30
C ASN A 197 -22.15 -9.89 11.83
N GLN A 198 -23.05 -9.17 12.48
CA GLN A 198 -23.12 -9.11 13.95
C GLN A 198 -24.40 -9.76 14.47
N ASP A 199 -25.19 -10.40 13.59
CA ASP A 199 -26.39 -11.14 13.99
C ASP A 199 -26.00 -12.54 14.53
N PRO A 200 -26.10 -12.76 15.85
CA PRO A 200 -25.78 -14.06 16.44
C PRO A 200 -26.76 -15.17 16.05
N GLU A 201 -27.91 -14.85 15.42
CA GLU A 201 -28.88 -15.86 14.96
C GLU A 201 -28.58 -16.40 13.54
N GLU A 202 -27.61 -15.83 12.81
CA GLU A 202 -27.23 -16.27 11.46
C GLU A 202 -25.91 -17.08 11.42
N ASP A 203 -25.28 -17.33 12.57
CA ASP A 203 -24.00 -18.06 12.73
C ASP A 203 -24.15 -19.60 12.87
N ASP A 204 -25.23 -20.20 12.35
CA ASP A 204 -25.49 -21.67 12.34
C ASP A 204 -25.18 -22.36 10.99
#